data_AF-A0A3B9GBC3-F1
#
_entry.id   AF-A0A3B9GBC3-F1
#
_cell.length_a   1.000
_cell.length_b   1.000
_cell.length_c   1.000
_cell.angle_alpha   90.00
_cell.angle_beta   90.00
_cell.angle_gamma   90.00
#
_symmetry.space_group_name_H-M   'P 1'
#
loop_
_entity.id
_entity.type
_entity.pdbx_description
1 polymer ?
#
loop_
_entity_poly.entity_id
_entity_poly.type
_entity_poly.pdbx_seq_one_letter_code
_entity_poly.pdbx_strand_id
1 'polypeptide(L)'
;GYGLTKETVDYISKVKDEPDWVNEFRHKALKTFESKPMPTNWATRDLDNIDFDAIRYYLSDGAKPKRSWDEVPPEVLETFDRLGVPEQERAFLAGVEAQYDSEAAYSNVKEALADEGVIFVTCSEGLKEHEEIFRPWFGKVIPTGDNKFSALNSAVMSGGSFIYIPPGVKVKHPLQAYFRINSENFGQFERTLIIADE
;
A
#
# COMPACT_ATOMS: atom_id res chain seq x y z
N GLY A 1 2.63 15.85 6.94
CA GLY A 1 3.12 14.45 6.86
C GLY A 1 3.20 13.79 8.22
N TYR A 2 3.52 14.54 9.28
CA TYR A 2 3.25 14.12 10.66
C TYR A 2 1.87 14.58 11.09
N GLY A 3 1.26 13.81 11.98
CA GLY A 3 -0.02 14.08 12.61
C GLY A 3 -1.22 13.91 11.70
N LEU A 4 -2.34 13.51 12.30
CA LEU A 4 -3.57 13.21 11.59
C LEU A 4 -4.42 14.47 11.48
N THR A 5 -4.07 15.31 10.52
CA THR A 5 -4.76 16.59 10.30
C THR A 5 -5.26 16.72 8.87
N LYS A 6 -6.15 17.70 8.66
CA LYS A 6 -6.62 18.09 7.33
C LYS A 6 -5.44 18.43 6.40
N GLU A 7 -4.46 19.17 6.92
CA GLU A 7 -3.27 19.59 6.18
C GLU A 7 -2.40 18.39 5.79
N THR A 8 -2.30 17.36 6.64
CA THR A 8 -1.59 16.12 6.27
C THR A 8 -2.34 15.37 5.17
N VAL A 9 -3.66 15.29 5.21
CA VAL A 9 -4.47 14.68 4.16
C VAL A 9 -4.31 15.42 2.83
N ASP A 10 -4.47 16.75 2.84
CA ASP A 10 -4.29 17.59 1.65
C ASP A 10 -2.87 17.47 1.08
N TYR A 11 -1.85 17.42 1.96
CA TYR A 11 -0.47 17.21 1.57
C TYR A 11 -0.26 15.86 0.87
N ILE A 12 -0.81 14.77 1.40
CA ILE A 12 -0.70 13.42 0.78
C ILE A 12 -1.31 13.45 -0.61
N SER A 13 -2.54 13.94 -0.74
CA SER A 13 -3.26 13.99 -2.00
C SER A 13 -2.53 14.83 -3.04
N LYS A 14 -1.99 15.99 -2.63
CA LYS A 14 -1.21 16.89 -3.49
C LYS A 14 0.10 16.26 -3.96
N VAL A 15 0.88 15.65 -3.07
CA VAL A 15 2.18 15.06 -3.46
C VAL A 15 1.98 13.86 -4.37
N LYS A 16 0.92 13.09 -4.13
CA LYS A 16 0.55 11.96 -5.00
C LYS A 16 -0.19 12.40 -6.26
N ASP A 17 -0.51 13.69 -6.40
CA ASP A 17 -1.20 14.27 -7.55
C ASP A 17 -2.51 13.51 -7.88
N GLU A 18 -3.31 13.26 -6.84
CA GLU A 18 -4.53 12.46 -6.94
C GLU A 18 -5.73 13.26 -7.51
N PRO A 19 -6.70 12.58 -8.16
CA PRO A 19 -7.95 13.22 -8.56
C PRO A 19 -8.72 13.84 -7.38
N ASP A 20 -9.43 14.95 -7.62
CA ASP A 20 -10.14 15.72 -6.59
C ASP A 20 -11.10 14.86 -5.73
N TRP A 21 -11.78 13.89 -6.36
CA TRP A 21 -12.72 13.01 -5.67
C TRP A 21 -12.03 12.12 -4.62
N VAL A 22 -10.74 11.81 -4.80
CA VAL A 22 -9.94 11.06 -3.82
C VAL A 22 -9.68 11.93 -2.60
N ASN A 23 -9.35 13.21 -2.79
CA ASN A 23 -9.17 14.13 -1.66
C ASN A 23 -10.47 14.29 -0.85
N GLU A 24 -11.61 14.44 -1.54
CA GLU A 24 -12.92 14.47 -0.88
C GLU A 24 -13.22 13.18 -0.09
N PHE A 25 -12.90 12.02 -0.69
CA PHE A 25 -13.01 10.72 -0.02
C PHE A 25 -12.16 10.66 1.25
N ARG A 26 -10.91 11.13 1.20
CA ARG A 26 -9.99 11.16 2.36
C ARG A 26 -10.50 12.08 3.45
N HIS A 27 -11.00 13.28 3.13
CA HIS A 27 -11.57 14.20 4.11
C HIS A 27 -12.82 13.64 4.79
N LYS A 28 -13.68 12.96 4.02
CA LYS A 28 -14.84 12.25 4.58
C LYS A 28 -14.40 11.16 5.55
N ALA A 29 -13.32 10.43 5.22
CA ALA A 29 -12.75 9.41 6.08
C ALA A 29 -12.16 10.01 7.37
N LEU A 30 -11.41 11.10 7.28
CA LEU A 30 -10.86 11.82 8.44
C LEU A 30 -11.96 12.24 9.41
N LYS A 31 -13.01 12.90 8.90
CA LYS A 31 -14.18 13.28 9.71
C LYS A 31 -14.85 12.07 10.36
N THR A 32 -14.92 10.96 9.65
CA THR A 32 -15.49 9.71 10.17
C THR A 32 -14.64 9.14 11.29
N PHE A 33 -13.31 9.14 11.13
CA PHE A 33 -12.36 8.74 12.16
C PHE A 33 -12.53 9.57 13.43
N GLU A 34 -12.59 10.89 13.31
CA GLU A 34 -12.74 11.83 14.43
C GLU A 34 -14.05 11.61 15.19
N SER A 35 -15.14 11.30 14.47
CA SER A 35 -16.46 11.07 15.07
C SER A 35 -16.59 9.76 15.85
N LYS A 36 -15.76 8.75 15.53
CA LYS A 36 -15.86 7.41 16.12
C LYS A 36 -15.00 7.33 17.38
N PRO A 37 -15.52 6.78 18.50
CA PRO A 37 -14.69 6.52 19.68
C PRO A 37 -13.71 5.38 19.42
N MET A 38 -12.66 5.29 20.24
CA MET A 38 -11.78 4.11 20.25
C MET A 38 -12.60 2.85 20.58
N PRO A 39 -12.37 1.71 19.89
CA PRO A 39 -13.17 0.49 20.05
C PRO A 39 -12.83 -0.32 21.31
N THR A 40 -12.66 0.35 22.46
CA THR A 40 -12.25 -0.26 23.74
C THR A 40 -13.36 -1.05 24.44
N ASN A 41 -14.55 -1.12 23.84
CA ASN A 41 -15.63 -1.97 24.31
C ASN A 41 -15.42 -3.46 23.97
N TRP A 42 -14.53 -3.79 23.03
CA TRP A 42 -14.16 -5.16 22.68
C TRP A 42 -12.66 -5.35 22.44
N ALA A 43 -11.92 -4.29 22.11
CA ALA A 43 -10.46 -4.32 22.00
C ALA A 43 -9.77 -3.90 23.30
N THR A 44 -8.45 -4.10 23.38
CA THR A 44 -7.64 -3.66 24.52
C THR A 44 -7.74 -2.14 24.73
N ARG A 45 -7.65 -1.72 25.99
CA ARG A 45 -7.51 -0.31 26.37
C ARG A 45 -6.16 0.29 26.01
N ASP A 46 -5.17 -0.54 25.66
CA ASP A 46 -3.86 -0.03 25.20
C ASP A 46 -3.98 0.84 23.95
N LEU A 47 -5.08 0.69 23.20
CA LEU A 47 -5.39 1.55 22.06
C LEU A 47 -5.53 3.03 22.44
N ASP A 48 -5.91 3.35 23.69
CA ASP A 48 -6.00 4.73 24.17
C ASP A 48 -4.63 5.42 24.27
N ASN A 49 -3.53 4.64 24.24
CA ASN A 49 -2.16 5.17 24.25
C ASN A 49 -1.64 5.58 22.86
N ILE A 50 -2.44 5.38 21.79
CA ILE A 50 -2.01 5.76 20.44
C ILE A 50 -2.08 7.27 20.29
N ASP A 51 -0.91 7.90 20.18
CA ASP A 51 -0.78 9.30 19.81
C ASP A 51 -0.77 9.44 18.28
N PHE A 52 -1.94 9.73 17.71
CA PHE A 52 -2.09 9.93 16.26
C PHE A 52 -1.36 11.17 15.75
N ASP A 53 -1.04 12.14 16.60
CA ASP A 53 -0.32 13.36 16.21
C ASP A 53 1.19 13.11 16.08
N ALA A 54 1.72 12.15 16.83
CA ALA A 54 3.12 11.73 16.75
C ALA A 54 3.46 10.86 15.53
N ILE A 55 2.46 10.29 14.84
CA ILE A 55 2.67 9.38 13.71
C ILE A 55 3.06 10.13 12.45
N ARG A 56 4.03 9.60 11.71
CA ARG A 56 4.31 10.00 10.32
C ARG A 56 3.46 9.18 9.35
N TYR A 57 2.54 9.85 8.65
CA TYR A 57 1.60 9.24 7.70
C TYR A 57 2.11 9.19 6.26
N TYR A 58 3.12 10.01 5.92
CA TYR A 58 3.69 10.01 4.58
C TYR A 58 5.18 10.34 4.60
N LEU A 59 5.92 9.52 3.86
CA LEU A 59 7.31 9.70 3.49
C LEU A 59 7.31 9.98 1.99
N SER A 60 7.77 11.17 1.56
CA SER A 60 8.04 11.39 0.14
C SER A 60 9.28 10.61 -0.26
N ASP A 61 9.34 10.13 -1.52
CA ASP A 61 10.38 9.27 -2.11
C ASP A 61 11.79 9.92 -2.21
N GLY A 62 12.10 10.91 -1.38
CA GLY A 62 13.42 11.55 -1.31
C GLY A 62 14.53 10.64 -0.76
N ALA A 63 14.20 9.45 -0.27
CA ALA A 63 15.18 8.45 0.13
C ALA A 63 15.46 7.51 -1.03
N LYS A 64 16.48 7.81 -1.85
CA LYS A 64 17.06 6.82 -2.75
C LYS A 64 17.41 5.56 -1.94
N PRO A 65 17.01 4.35 -2.35
CA PRO A 65 17.53 3.14 -1.74
C PRO A 65 19.05 3.16 -1.87
N LYS A 66 19.73 3.31 -0.73
CA LYS A 66 21.18 3.21 -0.62
C LYS A 66 21.48 1.95 0.16
N ARG A 67 21.44 0.77 -0.45
CA ARG A 67 22.07 -0.43 0.11
C ARG A 67 22.61 -1.32 -1.00
N SER A 68 23.91 -1.58 -0.97
CA SER A 68 24.52 -2.72 -1.65
C SER A 68 24.16 -4.01 -0.89
N TRP A 69 24.30 -5.18 -1.54
CA TRP A 69 23.99 -6.49 -0.97
C TRP A 69 24.69 -6.74 0.37
N ASP A 70 25.92 -6.25 0.48
CA ASP A 70 26.77 -6.42 1.65
C ASP A 70 26.32 -5.57 2.86
N GLU A 71 25.40 -4.62 2.67
CA GLU A 71 24.87 -3.73 3.71
C GLU A 71 23.51 -4.20 4.26
N VAL A 72 23.00 -5.35 3.80
CA VAL A 72 21.74 -5.91 4.29
C VAL A 72 21.98 -6.50 5.69
N PRO A 73 21.29 -6.00 6.74
CA PRO A 73 21.48 -6.52 8.09
C PRO A 73 21.15 -8.03 8.15
N PRO A 74 21.91 -8.83 8.92
CA PRO A 74 21.69 -10.28 9.02
C PRO A 74 20.26 -10.67 9.45
N GLU A 75 19.63 -9.86 10.30
CA GLU A 75 18.24 -10.05 10.76
C GLU A 75 17.22 -10.01 9.61
N VAL A 76 17.49 -9.24 8.56
CA VAL A 76 16.63 -9.16 7.38
C VAL A 76 16.73 -10.44 6.56
N LEU A 77 17.94 -10.99 6.40
CA LEU A 77 18.18 -12.24 5.69
C LEU A 77 17.52 -13.42 6.43
N GLU A 78 17.68 -13.48 7.75
CA GLU A 78 17.04 -14.49 8.59
C GLU A 78 15.50 -14.41 8.53
N THR A 79 14.95 -13.20 8.43
CA THR A 79 13.51 -13.00 8.24
C THR A 79 13.05 -13.55 6.88
N PHE A 80 13.82 -13.32 5.81
CA PHE A 80 13.49 -13.88 4.49
C PHE A 80 13.58 -15.40 4.44
N ASP A 81 14.57 -15.99 5.11
CA ASP A 81 14.67 -17.45 5.31
C ASP A 81 13.43 -18.00 6.01
N ARG A 82 13.01 -17.37 7.11
CA ARG A 82 11.83 -17.80 7.88
C ARG A 82 10.52 -17.66 7.12
N LEU A 83 10.39 -16.65 6.27
CA LEU A 83 9.22 -16.43 5.42
C LEU A 83 9.21 -17.33 4.18
N GLY A 84 10.26 -18.11 3.94
CA GLY A 84 10.39 -18.98 2.77
C GLY A 84 10.54 -18.20 1.46
N VAL A 85 11.04 -16.97 1.52
CA VAL A 85 11.27 -16.14 0.34
C VAL A 85 12.41 -16.76 -0.47
N PRO A 86 12.19 -17.08 -1.76
CA PRO A 86 13.22 -17.62 -2.65
C PRO A 86 14.47 -16.73 -2.67
N GLU A 87 15.65 -17.33 -2.70
CA GLU A 87 16.93 -16.61 -2.62
C GLU A 87 17.06 -15.51 -3.69
N GLN A 88 16.52 -15.77 -4.89
CA GLN A 88 16.47 -14.83 -6.02
C GLN A 88 15.65 -13.56 -5.71
N GLU A 89 14.64 -13.64 -4.85
CA GLU A 89 13.77 -12.52 -4.48
C GLU A 89 14.32 -11.71 -3.29
N ARG A 90 15.22 -12.31 -2.49
CA ARG A 90 15.80 -11.67 -1.30
C ARG A 90 16.58 -10.42 -1.64
N ALA A 91 17.34 -10.45 -2.73
CA ALA A 91 18.15 -9.32 -3.20
C ALA A 91 17.28 -8.10 -3.51
N PHE A 92 16.19 -8.32 -4.23
CA PHE A 92 15.20 -7.28 -4.52
C PHE A 92 14.55 -6.73 -3.23
N LEU A 93 14.05 -7.61 -2.35
CA LEU A 93 13.36 -7.21 -1.11
C LEU A 93 14.29 -6.57 -0.07
N ALA A 94 15.58 -6.90 -0.12
CA ALA A 94 16.60 -6.29 0.69
C ALA A 94 16.87 -4.82 0.30
N GLY A 95 16.36 -4.38 -0.86
CA GLY A 95 16.56 -3.04 -1.41
C GLY A 95 17.90 -2.90 -2.13
N VAL A 96 18.41 -4.02 -2.65
CA VAL A 96 19.69 -4.12 -3.33
C VAL A 96 19.40 -4.11 -4.82
N GLU A 97 20.09 -3.23 -5.55
CA GLU A 97 20.04 -3.11 -7.01
C GLU A 97 20.74 -4.34 -7.62
N ALA A 98 20.14 -5.52 -7.46
CA ALA A 98 20.63 -6.77 -8.00
C ALA A 98 20.31 -6.80 -9.50
N GLN A 99 21.18 -6.16 -10.27
CA GLN A 99 21.27 -6.40 -11.71
C GLN A 99 21.61 -7.88 -11.94
N TYR A 100 20.89 -8.47 -12.89
CA TYR A 100 20.99 -9.84 -13.43
C TYR A 100 20.01 -10.85 -12.81
N ASP A 101 19.03 -11.22 -13.63
CA ASP A 101 17.99 -12.28 -13.53
C ASP A 101 16.68 -11.99 -12.79
N SER A 102 16.67 -11.43 -11.58
CA SER A 102 15.39 -11.29 -10.84
C SER A 102 14.47 -10.18 -11.38
N GLU A 103 15.02 -9.01 -11.73
CA GLU A 103 14.25 -7.94 -12.38
C GLU A 103 13.73 -8.38 -13.75
N ALA A 104 14.51 -9.16 -14.51
CA ALA A 104 14.08 -9.68 -15.80
C ALA A 104 12.93 -10.69 -15.63
N ALA A 105 13.00 -11.58 -14.65
CA ALA A 105 11.92 -12.53 -14.36
C ALA A 105 10.63 -11.82 -13.91
N TYR A 106 10.71 -10.82 -13.02
CA TYR A 106 9.55 -10.03 -12.60
C TYR A 106 9.00 -9.16 -13.73
N SER A 107 9.87 -8.54 -14.53
CA SER A 107 9.46 -7.78 -15.72
C SER A 107 8.76 -8.68 -16.72
N ASN A 108 9.29 -9.89 -16.98
CA ASN A 108 8.68 -10.87 -17.87
C ASN A 108 7.32 -11.36 -17.36
N VAL A 109 7.16 -11.56 -16.04
CA VAL A 109 5.85 -11.92 -15.46
C VAL A 109 4.87 -10.76 -15.58
N LYS A 110 5.30 -9.52 -15.33
CA LYS A 110 4.47 -8.33 -15.47
C LYS A 110 4.07 -8.10 -16.93
N GLU A 111 4.98 -8.30 -17.88
CA GLU A 111 4.71 -8.25 -19.32
C GLU A 111 3.75 -9.35 -19.74
N ALA A 112 3.97 -10.60 -19.33
CA ALA A 112 3.07 -11.71 -19.66
C ALA A 112 1.65 -11.50 -19.11
N LEU A 113 1.52 -10.94 -17.90
CA LEU A 113 0.24 -10.57 -17.32
C LEU A 113 -0.43 -9.43 -18.10
N ALA A 114 0.35 -8.41 -18.48
CA ALA A 114 -0.13 -7.29 -19.28
C ALA A 114 -0.59 -7.75 -20.68
N ASP A 115 0.10 -8.72 -21.31
CA ASP A 115 -0.29 -9.33 -22.58
C ASP A 115 -1.63 -10.08 -22.48
N GLU A 116 -1.93 -10.65 -21.32
CA GLU A 116 -3.25 -11.23 -20.99
C GLU A 116 -4.29 -10.17 -20.57
N GLY A 117 -3.92 -8.88 -20.54
CA GLY A 117 -4.80 -7.77 -20.16
C GLY A 117 -4.98 -7.61 -18.65
N VAL A 118 -4.19 -8.30 -17.83
CA VAL A 118 -4.19 -8.14 -16.38
C VAL A 118 -3.49 -6.82 -16.04
N ILE A 119 -4.16 -6.00 -15.24
CA ILE A 119 -3.56 -4.78 -14.68
C ILE A 119 -2.99 -5.16 -13.32
N PHE A 120 -1.68 -5.00 -13.14
CA PHE A 120 -1.02 -5.12 -11.84
C PHE A 120 -0.11 -3.92 -11.59
N VAL A 121 -0.64 -2.96 -10.85
CA VAL A 121 -0.02 -1.66 -10.60
C VAL A 121 -0.19 -1.24 -9.14
N THR A 122 0.41 -0.13 -8.72
CA THR A 122 0.17 0.46 -7.41
C THR A 122 -1.26 1.00 -7.31
N CYS A 123 -1.78 1.14 -6.09
CA CYS A 123 -3.09 1.74 -5.84
C CYS A 123 -3.21 3.16 -6.45
N SER A 124 -2.11 3.93 -6.47
CA SER A 124 -2.08 5.28 -7.04
C SER A 124 -2.10 5.30 -8.56
N GLU A 125 -1.37 4.39 -9.22
CA GLU A 125 -1.47 4.21 -10.67
C GLU A 125 -2.90 3.77 -11.05
N GLY A 126 -3.48 2.81 -10.32
CA GLY A 126 -4.86 2.36 -10.55
C GLY A 126 -5.89 3.49 -10.42
N LEU A 127 -5.71 4.38 -9.44
CA LEU A 127 -6.56 5.56 -9.26
C LEU A 127 -6.49 6.57 -10.42
N LYS A 128 -5.30 6.75 -11.01
CA LYS A 128 -5.05 7.78 -12.03
C LYS A 128 -5.27 7.28 -13.45
N GLU A 129 -4.76 6.09 -13.75
CA GLU A 129 -4.64 5.56 -15.11
C GLU A 129 -5.80 4.63 -15.48
N HIS A 130 -6.52 4.12 -14.47
CA HIS A 130 -7.61 3.16 -14.63
C HIS A 130 -8.84 3.54 -13.79
N GLU A 131 -9.12 4.84 -13.67
CA GLU A 131 -10.20 5.36 -12.80
C GLU A 131 -11.56 4.72 -13.12
N GLU A 132 -11.85 4.47 -14.39
CA GLU A 132 -13.11 3.89 -14.87
C GLU A 132 -13.38 2.49 -14.34
N ILE A 133 -12.33 1.68 -14.15
CA ILE A 133 -12.41 0.34 -13.56
C ILE A 133 -12.31 0.45 -12.04
N PHE A 134 -11.44 1.32 -11.53
CA PHE A 134 -11.10 1.40 -10.12
C PHE A 134 -12.22 2.02 -9.27
N ARG A 135 -12.71 3.20 -9.67
CA ARG A 135 -13.62 4.05 -8.89
C ARG A 135 -14.95 3.38 -8.55
N PRO A 136 -15.60 2.57 -9.41
CA PRO A 136 -16.85 1.88 -9.07
C PRO A 136 -16.74 0.91 -7.88
N TRP A 137 -15.53 0.41 -7.60
CA TRP A 137 -15.29 -0.60 -6.57
C TRP A 137 -14.58 -0.03 -5.34
N PHE A 138 -13.88 1.09 -5.48
CA PHE A 138 -13.12 1.68 -4.39
C PHE A 138 -14.01 2.11 -3.22
N GLY A 139 -13.80 1.48 -2.06
CA GLY A 139 -14.60 1.77 -0.86
C GLY A 139 -15.97 1.10 -0.81
N LYS A 140 -16.29 0.20 -1.76
CA LYS A 140 -17.57 -0.51 -1.79
C LYS A 140 -17.64 -1.63 -0.74
N VAL A 141 -16.60 -2.45 -0.64
CA VAL A 141 -16.53 -3.56 0.34
C VAL A 141 -16.18 -3.04 1.74
N ILE A 142 -15.13 -2.21 1.82
CA ILE A 142 -14.71 -1.56 3.07
C ILE A 142 -14.90 -0.04 2.91
N PRO A 143 -16.09 0.50 3.22
CA PRO A 143 -16.36 1.94 3.17
C PRO A 143 -15.63 2.69 4.29
N THR A 144 -15.53 4.02 4.16
CA THR A 144 -14.94 4.90 5.19
C THR A 144 -15.64 4.79 6.54
N GLY A 145 -16.91 4.34 6.55
CA GLY A 145 -17.75 4.21 7.74
C GLY A 145 -17.63 2.88 8.48
N ASP A 146 -16.93 1.88 7.93
CA ASP A 146 -16.91 0.51 8.43
C ASP A 146 -16.45 0.44 9.90
N ASN A 147 -15.27 0.97 10.22
CA ASN A 147 -14.76 1.08 11.57
C ASN A 147 -13.80 2.28 11.72
N LYS A 148 -13.31 2.55 12.95
CA LYS A 148 -12.42 3.70 13.18
C LYS A 148 -11.11 3.57 12.40
N PHE A 149 -10.48 2.40 12.38
CA PHE A 149 -9.19 2.21 11.71
C PHE A 149 -9.30 2.07 10.19
N SER A 150 -10.44 1.61 9.66
CA SER A 150 -10.69 1.68 8.21
C SER A 150 -10.91 3.12 7.75
N ALA A 151 -11.52 3.97 8.58
CA ALA A 151 -11.59 5.41 8.36
C ALA A 151 -10.19 6.05 8.39
N LEU A 152 -9.35 5.67 9.36
CA LEU A 152 -7.95 6.10 9.42
C LEU A 152 -7.20 5.73 8.14
N ASN A 153 -7.21 4.45 7.75
CA ASN A 153 -6.59 3.96 6.52
C ASN A 153 -7.10 4.73 5.29
N SER A 154 -8.41 4.91 5.18
CA SER A 154 -9.01 5.63 4.04
C SER A 154 -8.59 7.10 3.97
N ALA A 155 -8.31 7.76 5.10
CA ALA A 155 -7.85 9.15 5.12
C ALA A 155 -6.40 9.29 4.62
N VAL A 156 -5.53 8.36 5.02
CA VAL A 156 -4.06 8.53 4.87
C VAL A 156 -3.38 7.44 4.03
N MET A 157 -4.14 6.56 3.37
CA MET A 157 -3.57 5.50 2.52
C MET A 157 -2.60 6.10 1.51
N SER A 158 -1.43 5.48 1.39
CA SER A 158 -0.36 6.00 0.54
C SER A 158 0.35 4.91 -0.25
N GLY A 159 0.11 3.63 0.06
CA GLY A 159 0.58 2.47 -0.67
C GLY A 159 -0.52 1.43 -0.89
N GLY A 160 -0.11 0.22 -1.28
CA GLY A 160 -0.98 -0.88 -1.68
C GLY A 160 -1.04 -1.06 -3.20
N SER A 161 -1.82 -2.05 -3.63
CA SER A 161 -1.83 -2.52 -5.02
C SER A 161 -3.22 -2.48 -5.65
N PHE A 162 -3.27 -2.29 -6.96
CA PHE A 162 -4.46 -2.49 -7.77
C PHE A 162 -4.23 -3.65 -8.73
N ILE A 163 -5.13 -4.64 -8.67
CA ILE A 163 -5.11 -5.81 -9.52
C ILE A 163 -6.47 -5.92 -10.21
N TYR A 164 -6.49 -5.91 -11.54
CA TYR A 164 -7.67 -6.24 -12.35
C TYR A 164 -7.36 -7.42 -13.25
N ILE A 165 -8.19 -8.46 -13.16
CA ILE A 165 -8.13 -9.66 -14.01
C ILE A 165 -9.37 -9.61 -14.92
N PRO A 166 -9.20 -9.49 -16.25
CA PRO A 166 -10.32 -9.36 -17.18
C PRO A 166 -11.07 -10.70 -17.37
N PRO A 167 -12.27 -10.65 -17.99
CA PRO A 167 -13.09 -11.83 -18.17
C PRO A 167 -12.38 -12.97 -18.90
N GLY A 168 -12.58 -14.20 -18.42
CA GLY A 168 -12.00 -15.41 -19.01
C GLY A 168 -10.50 -15.61 -18.80
N VAL A 169 -9.79 -14.70 -18.14
CA VAL A 169 -8.35 -14.83 -17.88
C VAL A 169 -8.08 -15.62 -16.60
N LYS A 170 -7.16 -16.59 -16.71
CA LYS A 170 -6.72 -17.41 -15.59
C LYS A 170 -5.24 -17.17 -15.32
N VAL A 171 -4.98 -16.38 -14.30
CA VAL A 171 -3.63 -16.12 -13.81
C VAL A 171 -3.00 -17.42 -13.30
N LYS A 172 -1.99 -17.94 -14.02
CA LYS A 172 -1.34 -19.24 -13.73
C LYS A 172 -0.23 -19.14 -12.67
N HIS A 173 0.34 -17.96 -12.51
CA HIS A 173 1.42 -17.69 -11.58
C HIS A 173 0.91 -16.86 -10.40
N PRO A 174 1.26 -17.18 -9.14
CA PRO A 174 0.81 -16.40 -8.01
C PRO A 174 1.32 -14.95 -8.10
N LEU A 175 0.44 -13.98 -7.89
CA LEU A 175 0.83 -12.59 -7.73
C LEU A 175 1.29 -12.38 -6.29
N GLN A 176 2.52 -11.93 -6.11
CA GLN A 176 3.11 -11.68 -4.80
C GLN A 176 3.44 -10.20 -4.67
N ALA A 177 3.02 -9.60 -3.56
CA ALA A 177 3.36 -8.24 -3.17
C ALA A 177 3.96 -8.27 -1.77
N TYR A 178 5.15 -7.67 -1.62
CA TYR A 178 5.86 -7.58 -0.35
C TYR A 178 5.86 -6.14 0.13
N PHE A 179 5.47 -5.94 1.38
CA PHE A 179 5.42 -4.64 2.02
C PHE A 179 6.43 -4.61 3.16
N ARG A 180 7.36 -3.65 3.12
CA ARG A 180 8.48 -3.55 4.07
C ARG A 180 8.41 -2.27 4.87
N ILE A 181 8.58 -2.39 6.19
CA ILE A 181 8.68 -1.27 7.13
C ILE A 181 10.13 -1.15 7.59
N ASN A 182 10.75 0.01 7.38
CA ASN A 182 12.15 0.27 7.76
C ASN A 182 12.35 1.58 8.56
N SER A 183 11.29 2.21 9.05
CA SER A 183 11.39 3.54 9.67
C SER A 183 10.60 3.61 10.97
N GLU A 184 11.26 4.05 12.04
CA GLU A 184 10.63 4.32 13.33
C GLU A 184 9.56 5.42 13.18
N ASN A 185 8.44 5.25 13.90
CA ASN A 185 7.28 6.16 13.89
C ASN A 185 6.60 6.38 12.53
N PHE A 186 6.86 5.51 11.54
CA PHE A 186 6.16 5.48 10.27
C PHE A 186 4.94 4.56 10.33
N GLY A 187 3.76 5.11 10.05
CA GLY A 187 2.55 4.32 9.88
C GLY A 187 2.39 3.90 8.42
N GLN A 188 2.36 2.59 8.17
CA GLN A 188 2.08 2.05 6.84
C GLN A 188 0.56 1.86 6.66
N PHE A 189 0.00 2.58 5.70
CA PHE A 189 -1.43 2.53 5.38
C PHE A 189 -1.60 2.12 3.93
N GLU A 190 -1.83 0.83 3.74
CA GLU A 190 -1.98 0.24 2.42
C GLU A 190 -3.42 -0.10 2.14
N ARG A 191 -3.77 0.03 0.87
CA ARG A 191 -5.09 -0.32 0.40
C ARG A 191 -4.96 -1.09 -0.91
N THR A 192 -5.31 -2.36 -0.84
CA THR A 192 -5.29 -3.26 -1.98
C THR A 192 -6.69 -3.45 -2.52
N LEU A 193 -6.87 -3.28 -3.82
CA LEU A 193 -8.10 -3.57 -4.54
C LEU A 193 -7.81 -4.64 -5.59
N ILE A 194 -8.51 -5.77 -5.49
CA ILE A 194 -8.44 -6.87 -6.44
C ILE A 194 -9.82 -7.04 -7.05
N ILE A 195 -9.90 -6.98 -8.37
CA ILE A 195 -11.11 -7.22 -9.16
C ILE A 195 -10.80 -8.39 -10.08
N ALA A 196 -11.52 -9.49 -9.93
CA ALA A 196 -11.50 -10.60 -10.86
C ALA A 196 -12.87 -10.66 -11.55
N ASP A 197 -12.88 -10.38 -12.85
CA ASP A 197 -14.08 -10.40 -13.67
C ASP A 197 -14.44 -11.84 -14.09
N GLU A 198 -15.62 -12.02 -14.69
CA GLU A 198 -16.24 -13.34 -14.95
C GLU A 198 -15.47 -14.29 -15.86
#